data_AF-A0A3N5WPI5-F1
#
_entry.id   AF-A0A3N5WPI5-F1
#
_cell.length_a   1.000
_cell.length_b   1.000
_cell.length_c   1.000
_cell.angle_alpha   90.00
_cell.angle_beta   90.00
_cell.angle_gamma   90.00
#
_symmetry.space_group_name_H-M   'P 1'
#
loop_
_entity.id
_entity.type
_entity.pdbx_description
1 polymer ?
#
loop_
_entity_poly.entity_id
_entity_poly.type
_entity_poly.pdbx_seq_one_letter_code
_entity_poly.pdbx_strand_id
1 'polypeptide(L)'
;MLLQLKRMLCPVAMLAALLGAAVPARAELTCEQLVASAQAGIALRDRGASIGQVLAETEKSELRERFRPDELAMIRRALQLTFSGEFSVYELAETCAAGKGGRR
;
A
#
# COMPACT_ATOMS: atom_id res chain seq x y z
N MET A 1 11.29 -41.59 -43.14
CA MET A 1 10.55 -42.05 -41.95
C MET A 1 10.97 -41.15 -40.78
N LEU A 2 10.41 -39.96 -40.53
CA LEU A 2 9.01 -39.54 -40.66
C LEU A 2 8.08 -40.53 -39.95
N LEU A 3 7.80 -40.30 -38.67
CA LEU A 3 6.47 -40.00 -38.11
C LEU A 3 6.52 -40.15 -36.57
N GLN A 4 6.43 -39.04 -35.83
CA GLN A 4 5.18 -38.58 -35.19
C GLN A 4 4.73 -39.44 -34.00
N LEU A 5 5.26 -39.21 -32.78
CA LEU A 5 4.46 -39.49 -31.57
C LEU A 5 5.04 -38.89 -30.26
N LYS A 6 4.90 -37.57 -30.08
CA LYS A 6 4.73 -36.94 -28.75
C LYS A 6 4.25 -35.51 -29.00
N ARG A 7 3.07 -35.36 -29.60
CA ARG A 7 1.80 -35.24 -28.86
C ARG A 7 1.98 -34.26 -27.69
N MET A 8 1.52 -33.03 -27.93
CA MET A 8 1.05 -32.08 -26.93
C MET A 8 1.88 -31.98 -25.66
N LEU A 9 2.83 -31.05 -25.59
CA LEU A 9 3.15 -30.42 -24.32
C LEU A 9 3.38 -28.92 -24.57
N CYS A 10 2.28 -28.20 -24.39
CA CYS A 10 2.17 -26.85 -23.84
C CYS A 10 2.98 -25.70 -24.48
N PRO A 11 2.31 -24.72 -25.13
CA PRO A 11 2.90 -23.43 -25.51
C PRO A 11 3.11 -22.50 -24.29
N VAL A 12 3.32 -23.05 -23.09
CA VAL A 12 3.40 -22.32 -21.82
C VAL A 12 4.81 -21.75 -21.57
N ALA A 13 5.80 -22.13 -22.38
CA ALA A 13 7.16 -21.61 -22.25
C ALA A 13 7.35 -20.17 -22.74
N MET A 14 6.34 -19.56 -23.40
CA MET A 14 6.47 -18.22 -23.99
C MET A 14 5.75 -17.10 -23.21
N LEU A 15 5.20 -17.40 -22.02
CA LEU A 15 4.57 -16.41 -21.13
C LEU A 15 5.40 -16.07 -19.88
N ALA A 16 6.66 -16.50 -19.81
CA ALA A 16 7.52 -16.28 -18.66
C ALA A 16 8.50 -15.09 -18.82
N ALA A 17 8.50 -14.41 -19.97
CA ALA A 17 9.49 -13.35 -20.29
C ALA A 17 8.95 -11.91 -20.22
N LEU A 18 7.71 -11.71 -19.75
CA LEU A 18 7.05 -10.39 -19.69
C LEU A 18 6.64 -9.94 -18.28
N LEU A 19 7.00 -10.68 -17.23
CA LEU A 19 7.04 -10.13 -15.89
C LEU A 19 8.35 -9.37 -15.74
N GLY A 20 8.33 -8.17 -16.34
CA GLY A 20 9.38 -7.17 -16.20
C GLY A 20 9.78 -7.05 -14.75
N ALA A 21 11.09 -6.88 -14.55
CA ALA A 21 11.70 -6.52 -13.30
C ALA A 21 10.82 -5.52 -12.54
N ALA A 22 10.05 -6.01 -11.57
CA ALA A 22 9.53 -5.19 -10.49
C ALA A 22 10.74 -4.87 -9.61
N VAL A 23 11.60 -3.99 -10.12
CA VAL A 23 12.41 -3.13 -9.27
C VAL A 23 11.43 -2.60 -8.23
N PRO A 24 11.69 -2.71 -6.92
CA PRO A 24 10.90 -1.98 -5.96
C PRO A 24 11.26 -0.51 -6.21
N ALA A 25 10.61 0.11 -7.20
CA ALA A 25 10.37 1.52 -7.17
C ALA A 25 9.69 1.71 -5.82
N ARG A 26 10.42 2.30 -4.86
CA ARG A 26 9.85 2.78 -3.62
C ARG A 26 8.68 3.66 -4.03
N ALA A 27 7.50 3.06 -4.03
CA ALA A 27 6.32 3.68 -4.57
C ALA A 27 6.03 4.84 -3.63
N GLU A 28 6.24 6.05 -4.13
CA GLU A 28 5.94 7.26 -3.39
C GLU A 28 4.52 7.14 -2.84
N LEU A 29 4.36 7.32 -1.53
CA LEU A 29 3.10 7.10 -0.82
C LEU A 29 1.95 7.78 -1.57
N THR A 30 1.02 7.00 -2.08
CA THR A 30 -0.14 7.53 -2.81
C THR A 30 -1.25 7.91 -1.85
N CYS A 31 -2.17 8.77 -2.28
CA CYS A 31 -3.30 9.17 -1.44
C CYS A 31 -4.22 7.98 -1.15
N GLU A 32 -4.36 7.07 -2.10
CA GLU A 32 -5.11 5.81 -1.93
C GLU A 32 -4.45 4.93 -0.87
N GLN A 33 -3.12 4.83 -0.85
CA GLN A 33 -2.38 4.08 0.17
C GLN A 33 -2.50 4.72 1.56
N LEU A 34 -2.49 6.05 1.63
CA LEU A 34 -2.67 6.78 2.89
C LEU A 34 -4.09 6.57 3.44
N VAL A 35 -5.11 6.66 2.57
CA VAL A 35 -6.52 6.41 2.89
C VAL A 35 -6.73 4.96 3.32
N ALA A 36 -6.18 3.99 2.59
CA ALA A 36 -6.27 2.57 2.93
C ALA A 36 -5.63 2.29 4.30
N SER A 37 -4.49 2.94 4.59
CA SER A 37 -3.82 2.81 5.89
C SER A 37 -4.68 3.37 7.01
N ALA A 38 -5.30 4.55 6.82
CA ALA A 38 -6.22 5.13 7.79
C ALA A 38 -7.45 4.25 8.04
N GLN A 39 -8.06 3.70 6.98
CA GLN A 39 -9.18 2.77 7.08
C GLN A 39 -8.81 1.50 7.85
N ALA A 40 -7.62 0.94 7.60
CA ALA A 40 -7.12 -0.22 8.36
C ALA A 40 -6.97 0.12 9.86
N GLY A 41 -6.48 1.31 10.19
CA GLY A 41 -6.39 1.78 11.58
C GLY A 41 -7.75 1.97 12.25
N ILE A 42 -8.74 2.50 11.54
CA ILE A 42 -10.12 2.60 12.02
C ILE A 42 -10.71 1.20 12.25
N ALA A 43 -10.49 0.27 11.32
CA ALA A 43 -10.98 -1.10 11.48
C ALA A 43 -10.38 -1.79 12.72
N LEU A 44 -9.13 -1.48 13.07
CA LEU A 44 -8.51 -1.95 14.31
C LEU A 44 -9.13 -1.28 15.55
N ARG A 45 -9.33 0.04 15.50
CA ARG A 45 -10.02 0.80 16.57
C ARG A 45 -11.40 0.23 16.85
N ASP A 46 -12.18 -0.03 15.81
CA ASP A 46 -13.56 -0.52 15.90
C ASP A 46 -13.60 -1.95 16.46
N ARG A 47 -12.47 -2.68 16.44
CA ARG A 47 -12.27 -3.98 17.12
C ARG A 47 -11.74 -3.84 18.56
N GLY A 48 -11.62 -2.62 19.08
CA GLY A 48 -11.14 -2.33 20.43
C GLY A 48 -9.62 -2.15 20.54
N ALA A 49 -8.88 -2.04 19.43
CA ALA A 49 -7.45 -1.77 19.48
C ALA A 49 -7.18 -0.34 19.97
N SER A 50 -6.20 -0.19 20.84
CA SER A 50 -5.67 1.11 21.27
C SER A 50 -4.88 1.79 20.14
N ILE A 51 -4.76 3.12 20.21
CA ILE A 51 -3.93 3.88 19.26
C ILE A 51 -2.48 3.39 19.22
N GLY A 52 -1.92 2.96 20.36
CA GLY A 52 -0.56 2.41 20.41
C GLY A 52 -0.44 1.12 19.59
N GLN A 53 -1.43 0.23 19.67
CA GLN A 53 -1.46 -0.99 18.86
C GLN A 53 -1.62 -0.67 17.36
N VAL A 54 -2.47 0.30 17.02
CA VAL A 54 -2.64 0.75 15.62
C VAL A 54 -1.35 1.35 15.06
N LEU A 55 -0.65 2.18 15.85
CA LEU A 55 0.62 2.78 15.41
C LEU A 55 1.74 1.76 15.32
N ALA A 56 1.78 0.76 16.20
CA ALA A 56 2.76 -0.33 16.13
C ALA A 56 2.67 -1.12 14.81
N GLU A 57 1.49 -1.21 14.19
CA GLU A 57 1.35 -1.81 12.87
C GLU A 57 2.19 -1.08 11.81
N THR A 58 2.32 0.25 11.92
CA THR A 58 3.17 1.06 11.00
C THR A 58 4.67 0.86 11.21
N GLU A 59 5.06 0.20 12.30
CA GLU A 59 6.46 -0.05 12.66
C GLU A 59 6.95 -1.43 12.24
N LYS A 60 6.05 -2.27 11.69
CA LYS A 60 6.39 -3.58 11.15
C LYS A 60 7.41 -3.47 10.03
N SER A 61 8.35 -4.42 10.02
CA SER A 61 9.47 -4.45 9.06
C SER A 61 9.02 -4.34 7.61
N GLU A 62 7.91 -4.98 7.25
CA GLU A 62 7.33 -4.93 5.90
C GLU A 62 7.00 -3.49 5.44
N LEU A 63 6.39 -2.68 6.32
CA LEU A 63 6.08 -1.28 6.00
C LEU A 63 7.33 -0.41 5.99
N ARG A 64 8.33 -0.73 6.82
CA ARG A 64 9.62 -0.03 6.86
C ARG A 64 10.49 -0.30 5.63
N GLU A 65 10.33 -1.46 5.01
CA GLU A 65 10.97 -1.78 3.73
C GLU A 65 10.26 -1.11 2.55
N ARG A 66 8.92 -1.00 2.64
CA ARG A 66 8.07 -0.46 1.58
C ARG A 66 8.04 1.07 1.51
N PHE A 67 8.09 1.74 2.66
CA PHE A 67 7.93 3.20 2.76
C PHE A 67 9.15 3.88 3.37
N ARG A 68 9.37 5.13 2.98
CA ARG A 68 10.37 5.99 3.57
C ARG A 68 9.96 6.45 4.96
N PRO A 69 10.92 6.86 5.82
CA PRO A 69 10.61 7.37 7.16
C PRO A 69 9.62 8.55 7.17
N ASP A 70 9.72 9.45 6.20
CA ASP A 70 8.81 10.60 6.06
C ASP A 70 7.38 10.18 5.65
N GLU A 71 7.25 9.16 4.80
CA GLU A 71 5.97 8.59 4.41
C GLU A 71 5.31 7.86 5.58
N LEU A 72 6.09 7.10 6.36
CA LEU A 72 5.61 6.46 7.58
C LEU A 72 5.15 7.49 8.61
N ALA A 73 5.87 8.62 8.75
CA ALA A 73 5.43 9.71 9.61
C ALA A 73 4.09 10.28 9.15
N MET A 74 3.88 10.40 7.84
CA MET A 74 2.62 10.85 7.25
C MET A 74 1.47 9.87 7.54
N ILE A 75 1.71 8.56 7.40
CA ILE A 75 0.74 7.51 7.74
C ILE A 75 0.38 7.56 9.23
N ARG A 76 1.38 7.66 10.12
CA ARG A 76 1.14 7.76 11.58
C ARG A 76 0.31 8.99 11.93
N ARG A 77 0.61 10.13 11.31
CA ARG A 77 -0.14 11.37 11.51
C ARG A 77 -1.60 11.21 11.06
N ALA A 78 -1.83 10.64 9.88
CA ALA A 78 -3.17 10.36 9.38
C ALA A 78 -3.94 9.40 10.30
N LEU A 79 -3.28 8.35 10.80
CA LEU A 79 -3.87 7.43 11.77
C LEU A 79 -4.27 8.12 13.06
N GLN A 80 -3.42 8.99 13.62
CA GLN A 80 -3.76 9.73 14.84
C GLN A 80 -5.00 10.60 14.67
N LEU A 81 -5.05 11.37 13.58
CA LEU A 81 -6.15 12.29 13.27
C LEU A 81 -7.47 11.56 12.99
N THR A 82 -7.41 10.44 12.27
CA THR A 82 -8.60 9.66 11.93
C THR A 82 -9.08 8.78 13.09
N PHE A 83 -8.16 8.30 13.93
CA PHE A 83 -8.49 7.51 15.11
C PHE A 83 -9.25 8.34 16.15
N SER A 84 -8.82 9.57 16.39
CA SER A 84 -9.50 10.50 17.33
C SER A 84 -10.85 11.01 16.80
N GLY A 85 -11.14 10.82 15.51
CA GLY A 85 -12.34 11.34 14.86
C GLY A 85 -12.28 12.85 14.58
N GLU A 86 -11.13 13.50 14.80
CA GLU A 86 -10.90 14.90 14.45
C GLU A 86 -10.86 15.11 12.93
N PHE A 87 -10.55 14.05 12.17
CA PHE A 87 -10.48 14.08 10.73
C PHE A 87 -11.13 12.84 10.15
N SER A 88 -12.06 13.01 9.22
CA SER A 88 -12.64 11.88 8.50
C SER A 88 -11.67 11.34 7.44
N VAL A 89 -11.90 10.09 7.03
CA VAL A 89 -11.15 9.48 5.92
C VAL A 89 -11.38 10.25 4.61
N TYR A 90 -12.56 10.84 4.43
CA TYR A 90 -12.87 11.66 3.26
C TYR A 90 -12.04 12.95 3.26
N GLU A 91 -11.99 13.67 4.38
CA GLU A 91 -11.16 14.87 4.51
C GLU A 91 -9.67 14.54 4.34
N LEU A 92 -9.23 13.36 4.77
CA LEU A 92 -7.86 12.87 4.53
C LEU A 92 -7.54 12.72 3.05
N ALA A 93 -8.47 12.16 2.28
CA ALA A 93 -8.32 12.01 0.83
C ALA A 93 -8.23 13.37 0.12
N GLU A 94 -9.16 14.28 0.43
CA GLU A 94 -9.19 15.64 -0.13
C GLU A 94 -7.91 16.42 0.21
N THR A 95 -7.45 16.36 1.46
CA THR A 95 -6.24 17.05 1.92
C THR A 95 -4.98 16.49 1.27
N CYS A 96 -4.90 15.16 1.09
CA CYS A 96 -3.78 14.54 0.39
C CYS A 96 -3.73 14.95 -1.08
N ALA A 97 -4.88 14.93 -1.76
CA ALA A 97 -4.98 15.32 -3.16
C ALA A 97 -4.64 16.81 -3.36
N ALA A 98 -5.16 17.68 -2.48
CA ALA A 98 -4.85 19.11 -2.49
C ALA A 98 -3.36 19.39 -2.24
N GLY A 99 -2.74 18.67 -1.29
CA GLY A 99 -1.31 18.79 -0.98
C GLY A 99 -0.38 18.32 -2.11
N LYS A 100 -0.79 17.31 -2.90
CA LYS A 100 -0.04 16.88 -4.10
C LYS A 100 -0.29 17.78 -5.31
N GLY A 101 -1.49 18.35 -5.47
CA GLY A 101 -1.84 19.28 -6.54
C GLY A 101 -1.32 20.71 -6.36
N GLY A 102 -0.86 21.06 -5.16
CA GLY A 102 -0.43 22.42 -4.78
C GLY A 102 1.03 22.78 -5.05
N ARG A 103 1.85 21.89 -5.61
CA ARG A 103 3.19 22.27 -6.12
C ARG A 103 3.06 22.87 -7.53
N ARG A 104 2.75 24.17 -7.60
CA ARG A 104 3.08 25.02 -8.75
C ARG A 104 4.10 26.06 -8.32
#